data_AF-A0A2E8J622-F1
#
_entry.id   AF-A0A2E8J622-F1
#
_cell.length_a   1.000
_cell.length_b   1.000
_cell.length_c   1.000
_cell.angle_alpha   90.00
_cell.angle_beta   90.00
_cell.angle_gamma   90.00
#
_symmetry.space_group_name_H-M   'P 1'
#
loop_
_entity.id
_entity.type
_entity.pdbx_description
1 polymer ?
#
loop_
_entity_poly.entity_id
_entity_poly.type
_entity_poly.pdbx_seq_one_letter_code
_entity_poly.pdbx_strand_id
1 'polypeptide(L)' 'MCSHGNSQKNPQNQKQVIASICDAITSGSTSIKGVMLESNLLSGRQDFHPTNMEYGRSITDACLSLDETLPLLEQLNQYH' A
#
# COMPACT_ATOMS: atom_id res chain seq x y z
N MET A 1 -3.17 7.72 -5.33
CA MET A 1 -3.48 7.18 -4.00
C MET A 1 -3.95 5.74 -4.16
N CYS A 2 -3.31 4.76 -3.50
CA CYS A 2 -3.66 3.34 -3.65
C CYS A 2 -4.61 2.84 -2.56
N SER A 3 -4.76 3.57 -1.45
CA SER A 3 -5.60 3.22 -0.31
C SER A 3 -7.02 3.84 -0.35
N HIS A 4 -7.73 3.78 0.77
CA HIS A 4 -9.11 4.22 1.01
C HIS A 4 -10.08 3.78 -0.09
N GLY A 5 -10.75 4.70 -0.79
CA GLY A 5 -11.71 4.40 -1.85
C GLY A 5 -11.13 3.55 -2.97
N ASN A 6 -9.88 3.77 -3.35
CA ASN A 6 -9.21 3.02 -4.41
C ASN A 6 -8.88 1.57 -3.99
N SER A 7 -8.83 1.32 -2.68
CA SER A 7 -8.65 -0.03 -2.11
C SER A 7 -9.96 -0.66 -1.60
N GLN A 8 -11.10 0.03 -1.72
CA GLN A 8 -12.36 -0.36 -1.06
C GLN A 8 -12.19 -0.57 0.46
N LYS A 9 -11.31 0.23 1.08
CA LYS A 9 -10.89 0.12 2.49
C LYS A 9 -10.28 -1.24 2.88
N ASN A 10 -9.80 -2.02 1.92
CA ASN A 10 -9.06 -3.26 2.15
C ASN A 10 -7.59 -3.06 1.75
N PRO A 11 -6.62 -3.12 2.68
CA PRO A 11 -5.21 -2.88 2.38
C PRO A 11 -4.66 -3.83 1.31
N GLN A 12 -5.17 -5.05 1.21
CA GLN A 12 -4.73 -6.03 0.22
C GLN A 12 -5.02 -5.56 -1.22
N ASN A 13 -6.07 -4.77 -1.41
CA ASN A 13 -6.42 -4.25 -2.73
C ASN A 13 -5.43 -3.17 -3.21
N GLN A 14 -4.58 -2.60 -2.34
CA GLN A 14 -3.50 -1.71 -2.78
C GLN A 14 -2.58 -2.39 -3.82
N LYS A 15 -2.39 -3.72 -3.71
CA LYS A 15 -1.63 -4.53 -4.69
C LYS A 15 -2.24 -4.48 -6.08
N GLN A 16 -3.57 -4.56 -6.18
CA GLN A 16 -4.30 -4.48 -7.45
C GLN A 16 -4.24 -3.08 -8.05
N VAL A 17 -4.33 -2.04 -7.21
CA VAL A 17 -4.17 -0.65 -7.67
C VAL A 17 -2.76 -0.41 -8.23
N ILE A 18 -1.73 -0.94 -7.57
CA ILE A 18 -0.35 -0.88 -8.08
C ILE A 18 -0.20 -1.59 -9.42
N ALA A 19 -0.75 -2.79 -9.58
CA ALA A 19 -0.72 -3.49 -10.85
C ALA A 19 -1.35 -2.66 -11.98
N SER A 20 -2.53 -2.09 -11.75
CA SER A 20 -3.20 -1.23 -12.73
C SER A 20 -2.40 0.04 -13.05
N ILE A 21 -1.69 0.62 -12.08
CA ILE A 21 -0.80 1.77 -12.32
C ILE A 21 0.41 1.35 -13.18
N CYS A 22 1.00 0.20 -12.90
CA CYS A 22 2.11 -0.34 -13.70
C CYS A 22 1.67 -0.59 -15.15
N ASP A 23 0.47 -1.15 -15.35
CA ASP A 23 -0.12 -1.35 -16.68
C ASP A 23 -0.30 -0.02 -17.43
N ALA A 24 -0.76 1.03 -16.73
CA ALA A 24 -0.90 2.36 -17.32
C ALA A 24 0.46 2.96 -17.72
N ILE A 25 1.49 2.85 -16.86
CA ILE A 25 2.84 3.34 -17.13
C ILE A 25 3.45 2.59 -18.33
N THR A 26 3.37 1.26 -18.34
CA THR A 26 3.88 0.43 -19.44
C THR A 26 3.15 0.66 -20.76
N SER A 27 1.87 1.04 -20.71
CA SER A 27 1.09 1.47 -21.87
C SER A 27 1.41 2.89 -22.36
N GLY A 28 2.42 3.55 -21.77
CA GLY A 28 2.92 4.86 -22.21
C GLY A 28 2.30 6.06 -21.49
N SER A 29 1.58 5.86 -20.38
CA SER A 29 1.08 6.97 -19.58
C SER A 29 2.23 7.76 -18.94
N THR A 30 2.36 9.02 -19.31
CA THR A 30 3.37 9.95 -18.76
C THR A 30 2.80 10.92 -17.72
N SER A 31 1.48 10.85 -17.46
CA SER A 31 0.77 11.75 -16.54
C SER A 31 0.89 11.33 -15.08
N ILE A 32 1.22 10.06 -14.80
CA ILE A 32 1.39 9.53 -13.45
C ILE A 32 2.77 9.94 -12.94
N LYS A 33 2.80 10.76 -11.87
CA LYS A 33 4.05 11.28 -11.29
C LYS A 33 4.45 10.63 -9.96
N GLY A 34 3.56 9.82 -9.39
CA GLY A 34 3.81 9.15 -8.13
C GLY A 34 2.60 8.37 -7.65
N VAL A 35 2.85 7.54 -6.64
CA VAL A 35 1.84 6.72 -5.97
C VAL A 35 1.93 6.94 -4.46
N MET A 36 0.88 6.56 -3.74
CA MET A 36 0.84 6.63 -2.29
C MET A 36 0.31 5.31 -1.75
N LEU A 37 1.09 4.67 -0.89
CA LEU A 37 0.80 3.39 -0.26
C LEU A 37 0.68 3.60 1.25
N GLU A 38 -0.24 2.88 1.89
CA GLU A 38 -0.31 2.77 3.35
C GLU A 38 0.32 1.44 3.79
N SER A 39 1.48 1.55 4.44
CA SER A 39 2.33 0.44 4.87
C SER A 39 2.78 0.63 6.31
N ASN A 40 2.96 -0.46 7.04
CA ASN A 40 3.56 -0.49 8.38
C ASN A 40 4.39 -1.78 8.53
N LEU A 41 5.10 -1.96 9.65
CA LEU A 41 5.91 -3.17 9.85
C LEU A 41 5.03 -4.44 9.79
N LEU A 42 3.87 -4.39 10.43
CA LEU A 42 2.88 -5.46 10.47
C LEU A 42 1.61 -5.04 9.72
N SER A 43 0.95 -6.02 9.11
CA SER A 43 -0.27 -5.79 8.33
C SER A 43 -1.49 -5.49 9.21
N GLY A 44 -2.49 -4.86 8.61
CA GLY A 44 -3.77 -4.56 9.24
C GLY A 44 -3.73 -3.34 10.16
N ARG A 45 -4.65 -3.32 11.12
CA ARG A 45 -4.75 -2.32 12.18
C ARG A 45 -5.05 -3.00 13.52
N GLN A 46 -4.86 -2.25 14.60
CA GLN A 46 -5.30 -2.57 15.94
C GLN A 46 -6.07 -1.39 16.53
N ASP A 47 -6.92 -1.66 17.51
CA ASP A 47 -7.51 -0.61 18.33
C ASP A 47 -6.50 -0.13 19.37
N PHE A 48 -6.59 1.15 19.75
CA PHE A 48 -5.72 1.69 20.78
C PHE A 48 -5.97 1.02 22.13
N HIS A 49 -4.88 0.63 22.79
CA HIS A 49 -4.87 0.11 24.15
C HIS A 49 -3.70 0.73 24.94
N PRO A 50 -3.89 1.11 26.21
CA PRO A 50 -2.86 1.84 26.97
C PRO A 50 -1.56 1.05 27.22
N THR A 51 -1.61 -0.28 27.27
CA THR A 51 -0.46 -1.12 27.67
C THR A 51 -0.23 -2.35 26.80
N ASN A 52 -1.09 -2.63 25.83
CA ASN A 52 -1.07 -3.86 25.06
C ASN A 52 -1.22 -3.53 23.57
N MET A 53 -0.15 -2.97 23.02
CA MET A 53 -0.07 -2.57 21.62
C MET A 53 0.99 -3.42 20.95
N GLU A 54 0.66 -4.00 19.80
CA GLU A 54 1.65 -4.66 18.98
C GLU A 54 2.47 -3.59 18.25
N TYR A 55 3.77 -3.54 18.52
CA TYR A 55 4.64 -2.60 17.85
C TYR A 55 4.62 -2.83 16.33
N GLY A 56 4.50 -1.73 15.57
CA GLY A 56 4.52 -1.80 14.11
C GLY A 56 3.19 -2.14 13.45
N ARG A 57 2.07 -2.19 14.18
CA ARG A 57 0.72 -2.31 13.62
C ARG A 57 -0.04 -0.99 13.75
N SER A 58 -0.68 -0.54 12.67
CA SER A 58 -1.38 0.76 12.60
C SER A 58 -2.53 0.86 13.62
N ILE A 59 -2.80 2.07 14.14
CA ILE A 59 -3.96 2.35 15.02
C ILE A 59 -5.10 3.10 14.31
N THR A 60 -4.89 3.47 13.04
CA THR A 60 -5.84 4.23 12.23
C THR A 60 -6.40 3.35 11.11
N ASP A 61 -5.92 3.53 9.89
CA ASP A 61 -6.28 2.71 8.75
C ASP A 61 -5.41 1.45 8.67
N ALA A 62 -5.97 0.39 8.11
CA ALA A 62 -5.27 -0.88 7.96
C ALA A 62 -4.19 -0.76 6.87
N CYS A 63 -2.98 -1.21 7.18
CA CYS A 63 -1.83 -1.13 6.27
C CYS A 63 -1.45 -2.50 5.69
N LEU A 64 -0.69 -2.49 4.58
CA LEU A 64 0.14 -3.64 4.20
C LEU A 64 1.31 -3.80 5.18
N SER A 65 1.85 -5.01 5.35
CA SER A 65 3.13 -5.18 6.04
C SER A 65 4.31 -4.71 5.19
N LEU A 66 5.49 -4.56 5.80
CA LEU A 66 6.71 -4.23 5.08
C LEU A 66 7.06 -5.31 4.04
N ASP A 67 6.93 -6.59 4.41
CA ASP A 67 7.17 -7.73 3.53
C ASP A 67 6.24 -7.74 2.31
N GLU A 68 5.00 -7.28 2.48
CA GLU A 68 4.05 -7.13 1.37
C GLU A 68 4.33 -5.90 0.51
N THR A 69 5.01 -4.90 1.06
CA THR A 69 5.27 -3.61 0.42
C THR A 69 6.52 -3.66 -0.46
N LEU A 70 7.57 -4.38 -0.03
CA LEU A 70 8.83 -4.48 -0.78
C LEU A 70 8.63 -4.94 -2.23
N PRO A 71 7.87 -6.02 -2.53
CA PRO A 71 7.64 -6.44 -3.92
C PRO A 71 6.90 -5.40 -4.76
N LEU A 72 6.04 -4.57 -4.15
CA LEU A 72 5.33 -3.51 -4.86
C LEU A 72 6.26 -2.37 -5.25
N LEU A 73 7.20 -2.02 -4.36
CA LEU A 73 8.23 -1.02 -4.67
C LEU A 73 9.18 -1.51 -5.76
N GLU A 74 9.57 -2.78 -5.72
CA GLU A 74 10.36 -3.41 -6.79
C GLU A 74 9.63 -3.38 -8.13
N GLN A 75 8.34 -3.73 -8.14
CA GLN A 75 7.53 -3.66 -9.35
C GLN A 75 7.47 -2.24 -9.93
N LEU A 76 7.27 -1.22 -9.11
CA LEU A 76 7.26 0.18 -9.56
C LEU A 76 8.62 0.63 -10.11
N ASN A 77 9.72 0.16 -9.51
CA ASN A 77 11.07 0.51 -9.92
C ASN A 77 11.46 -0.10 -11.29
N GLN A 78 10.84 -1.21 -11.70
CA GLN A 78 11.12 -1.84 -13.00
C GLN A 78 10.64 -1.00 -14.20
N TYR A 79 9.74 -0.04 -13.99
CA TYR A 79 9.13 0.77 -15.06
C TYR A 79 9.65 2.21 -15.08
N HIS A 80 10.76 2.47 -14.41
CA HIS A 80 11.35 3.79 -14.24
C HIS A 80 12.40 4.14 -15.30
#